data_AF-A0A387BMW5-F1
#
_entry.id   AF-A0A387BMW5-F1
#
_cell.length_a   1.000
_cell.length_b   1.000
_cell.length_c   1.000
_cell.angle_alpha   90.00
_cell.angle_beta   90.00
_cell.angle_gamma   90.00
#
_symmetry.space_group_name_H-M   'P 1'
#
loop_
_entity.id
_entity.type
_entity.pdbx_description
1 polymer ?
#
loop_
_entity_poly.entity_id
_entity_poly.type
_entity_poly.pdbx_seq_one_letter_code
_entity_poly.pdbx_strand_id
1 'polypeptide(L)' 'MRRDEITRVRAELDDFVGEVLASLARKDQRSEGGLYLRGLMLEGRRQSMQPMGERLGVD' A
#
# COMPACT_ATOMS: atom_id res chain seq x y z
N MET A 1 4.10 -11.07 15.02
CA MET A 1 4.75 -9.76 15.23
C MET A 1 4.03 -9.01 16.33
N ARG A 2 4.78 -8.26 17.14
CA ARG A 2 4.23 -7.27 18.09
C ARG A 2 3.60 -6.11 17.30
N ARG A 3 2.64 -5.39 17.89
CA ARG A 3 1.98 -4.24 17.22
C ARG A 3 2.99 -3.21 16.71
N ASP A 4 4.02 -2.93 17.49
CA ASP A 4 5.04 -1.94 17.13
C ASP A 4 5.87 -2.37 15.92
N GLU A 5 6.14 -3.67 15.80
CA GLU A 5 6.81 -4.23 14.62
C GLU A 5 5.93 -4.07 13.37
N ILE A 6 4.62 -4.26 13.50
CA ILE A 6 3.67 -4.08 12.38
C ILE A 6 3.62 -2.61 11.95
N THR A 7 3.52 -1.69 12.92
CA THR A 7 3.53 -0.25 12.64
C THR A 7 4.80 0.18 11.93
N ARG A 8 5.96 -0.32 12.40
CA ARG A 8 7.25 -0.04 11.77
C ARG A 8 7.31 -0.55 10.33
N VAL A 9 6.94 -1.80 10.09
CA VAL A 9 6.94 -2.38 8.74
C VAL A 9 6.00 -1.62 7.81
N ARG A 10 4.84 -1.17 8.30
CA ARG A 10 3.93 -0.33 7.51
C ARG A 10 4.57 1.00 7.09
N ALA A 11 5.29 1.66 8.00
CA ALA A 11 5.99 2.90 7.69
C ALA A 11 7.12 2.68 6.67
N GLU A 12 7.95 1.64 6.86
CA GLU A 12 9.02 1.29 5.92
C GLU A 12 8.46 0.94 4.52
N LEU A 13 7.29 0.30 4.47
CA LEU A 13 6.59 0.00 3.23
C LEU A 13 6.06 1.26 2.53
N ASP A 14 5.50 2.20 3.29
CA ASP A 14 5.01 3.47 2.77
C ASP A 14 6.14 4.30 2.14
N ASP A 15 7.31 4.35 2.78
CA ASP A 15 8.49 5.03 2.26
C ASP A 15 8.99 4.38 0.97
N PHE A 16 9.15 3.05 0.96
CA PHE A 16 9.56 2.30 -0.23
C PHE A 16 8.62 2.53 -1.42
N VAL A 17 7.31 2.47 -1.18
CA VAL A 17 6.29 2.71 -2.21
C VAL A 17 6.35 4.17 -2.70
N GLY A 18 6.60 5.12 -1.80
CA GLY A 18 6.81 6.53 -2.14
C GLY A 18 7.99 6.73 -3.09
N GLU A 19 9.11 6.06 -2.84
CA GLU A 19 10.29 6.10 -3.72
C GLU A 19 10.01 5.46 -5.09
N VAL A 20 9.37 4.29 -5.13
CA VAL A 20 9.02 3.59 -6.38
C VAL A 20 8.15 4.46 -7.28
N LEU A 21 7.22 5.21 -6.69
CA LEU A 21 6.25 6.05 -7.42
C LEU A 21 6.69 7.51 -7.58
N ALA A 22 7.90 7.87 -7.12
CA ALA A 22 8.38 9.26 -7.12
C ALA A 22 8.44 9.89 -8.52
N SER A 23 8.61 9.08 -9.57
CA SER A 23 8.65 9.54 -10.96
C SER A 23 7.28 9.91 -11.55
N LEU A 24 6.19 9.50 -10.91
CA LEU A 24 4.84 9.83 -11.38
C LEU A 24 4.55 11.31 -11.10
N ALA A 25 4.23 12.09 -12.13
CA ALA A 25 4.01 13.53 -11.99
C ALA A 25 2.78 13.87 -11.12
N ARG A 26 1.70 13.08 -11.25
CA ARG A 26 0.42 13.40 -10.63
C ARG A 26 0.30 12.82 -9.21
N LYS A 27 -0.12 13.66 -8.26
CA LYS A 27 -0.23 13.29 -6.83
C LYS A 27 -1.24 12.16 -6.61
N ASP A 28 -2.38 12.19 -7.29
CA ASP A 28 -3.41 11.15 -7.21
C ASP A 28 -2.91 9.81 -7.76
N GLN A 29 -2.10 9.80 -8.82
CA GLN A 29 -1.47 8.57 -9.30
C GLN A 29 -0.52 7.96 -8.26
N ARG A 30 0.22 8.80 -7.52
CA ARG A 30 1.07 8.34 -6.42
C ARG A 30 0.25 7.81 -5.24
N SER A 31 -0.87 8.46 -4.87
CA SER A 31 -1.72 7.99 -3.77
C SER A 31 -2.43 6.68 -4.11
N GLU A 32 -3.12 6.62 -5.25
CA GLU A 32 -3.86 5.43 -5.68
C GLU A 32 -2.91 4.27 -6.01
N GLY A 33 -1.81 4.56 -6.73
CA GLY A 33 -0.77 3.58 -7.00
C GLY A 33 -0.14 3.04 -5.72
N GLY A 34 0.01 3.88 -4.69
CA GLY A 34 0.55 3.47 -3.40
C GLY A 34 -0.40 2.60 -2.59
N LEU A 35 -1.71 2.85 -2.64
CA LEU A 35 -2.72 1.94 -2.08
C LEU A 35 -2.66 0.57 -2.79
N TYR A 36 -2.66 0.57 -4.13
CA TYR A 36 -2.64 -0.68 -4.91
C TYR A 36 -1.38 -1.51 -4.66
N LEU A 37 -0.19 -0.90 -4.68
CA LEU A 37 1.09 -1.60 -4.48
C LEU A 37 1.19 -2.21 -3.08
N ARG A 38 0.74 -1.51 -2.03
CA ARG A 38 0.68 -2.06 -0.66
C ARG A 38 -0.29 -3.23 -0.59
N GLY A 39 -1.46 -3.13 -1.23
CA GLY A 39 -2.44 -4.21 -1.28
C GLY A 39 -1.92 -5.49 -1.96
N LEU A 40 -1.08 -5.36 -2.99
CA LEU A 40 -0.44 -6.49 -3.68
C LEU A 40 0.60 -7.22 -2.81
N MET A 41 1.22 -6.52 -1.86
CA MET A 41 2.23 -7.09 -0.95
C MET A 41 1.61 -7.81 0.25
N LEU A 42 0.30 -7.64 0.46
CA LEU A 42 -0.47 -8.38 1.45
C LEU A 42 -1.06 -9.65 0.85
N GLU A 43 -1.21 -10.68 1.69
CA GLU A 43 -1.77 -11.97 1.30
C GLU A 43 -3.14 -11.82 0.62
N GLY A 44 -3.32 -12.45 -0.54
CA GLY A 44 -4.64 -12.59 -1.17
C GLY A 44 -4.63 -12.74 -2.69
N ARG A 45 -5.61 -13.49 -3.21
CA ARG A 45 -5.64 -13.93 -4.62
C ARG A 45 -6.30 -12.96 -5.60
N ARG A 46 -7.16 -12.04 -5.13
CA ARG A 46 -7.96 -11.15 -5.98
C ARG A 46 -7.31 -9.77 -6.08
N GLN A 47 -7.16 -9.22 -7.28
CA GLN A 47 -6.53 -7.91 -7.51
C GLN A 47 -7.53 -6.76 -7.76
N SER A 48 -8.84 -7.04 -7.79
CA SER A 48 -9.86 -6.00 -7.92
C SER A 48 -9.86 -5.02 -6.73
N MET A 49 -10.32 -3.78 -6.94
CA MET A 49 -10.25 -2.70 -5.94
C MET A 49 -10.88 -3.04 -4.59
N GLN A 50 -12.10 -3.61 -4.57
CA GLN A 50 -12.80 -3.90 -3.31
C GLN A 50 -12.02 -4.87 -2.39
N PRO A 51 -11.57 -6.06 -2.85
CA PRO A 51 -10.68 -6.91 -2.06
C PRO A 51 -9.35 -6.28 -1.64
N MET A 52 -8.87 -5.25 -2.35
CA MET A 52 -7.68 -4.50 -1.95
C MET A 52 -8.00 -3.51 -0.83
N GLY A 53 -9.14 -2.82 -0.88
CA GLY A 53 -9.62 -1.96 0.19
C GLY A 53 -9.80 -2.71 1.51
N GLU A 54 -10.44 -3.88 1.44
CA GLU A 54 -10.63 -4.79 2.60
C GLU A 54 -9.29 -5.18 3.27
N ARG A 55 -8.22 -5.41 2.49
CA ARG A 55 -6.89 -5.74 3.04
C ARG A 55 -6.22 -4.57 3.74
N LEU A 56 -6.43 -3.37 3.21
CA LEU A 56 -5.81 -2.14 3.71
C LEU A 56 -6.62 -1.52 4.85
N GLY A 57 -7.85 -1.98 5.09
CA GLY A 57 -8.76 -1.41 6.07
C GLY A 57 -9.25 -0.01 5.67
N VAL A 58 -9.40 0.21 4.36
CA VAL A 58 -9.97 1.44 3.79
C VAL A 58 -11.34 1.11 3.20
N ASP A 59 -12.34 1.94 3.51
CA ASP A 59 -13.70 1.87 2.94
C ASP A 59 -13.75 2.51 1.54
#